data_AF-A0A819RQP0-F1
#
_entry.id   AF-A0A819RQP0-F1
#
_cell.length_a   1.000
_cell.length_b   1.000
_cell.length_c   1.000
_cell.angle_alpha   90.00
_cell.angle_beta   90.00
_cell.angle_gamma   90.00
#
_symmetry.space_group_name_H-M   'P 1'
#
loop_
_entity.id
_entity.type
_entity.pdbx_description
1 polymer ?
#
loop_
_entity_poly.entity_id
_entity_poly.type
_entity_poly.pdbx_seq_one_letter_code
_entity_poly.pdbx_strand_id
1 'polypeptide(L)' 'MVPQVEGVLSLKKMLDYLNIKQIGGLKIKTIIRLSRFVMKNNYFSYNSQYYHQIRGGAMGSPLTLTVANC' A
#
# COMPACT_ATOMS: atom_id res chain seq x y z
N MET A 1 -1.53 -1.71 -13.81
CA MET A 1 -1.91 -2.39 -12.56
C MET A 1 -0.81 -2.14 -11.53
N VAL A 2 -1.12 -1.65 -10.33
CA VAL A 2 -0.12 -1.31 -9.31
C VAL A 2 0.56 -2.58 -8.77
N PRO A 3 1.87 -2.78 -8.97
CA PRO A 3 2.54 -3.96 -8.43
C PRO A 3 2.60 -3.88 -6.90
N GLN A 4 2.22 -4.96 -6.20
CA GLN A 4 2.05 -4.93 -4.73
C GLN A 4 3.37 -4.70 -3.98
N VAL A 5 4.49 -5.23 -4.49
CA VAL A 5 5.80 -5.10 -3.85
C VAL A 5 6.47 -3.80 -4.28
N GLU A 6 6.53 -3.56 -5.58
CA GLU A 6 7.22 -2.43 -6.19
C GLU A 6 6.52 -1.11 -5.82
N GLY A 7 5.20 -1.09 -5.72
CA GLY A 7 4.47 0.10 -5.26
C GLY A 7 4.86 0.51 -3.84
N VAL A 8 5.01 -0.47 -2.92
CA VAL A 8 5.46 -0.17 -1.55
C VAL A 8 6.93 0.28 -1.53
N LEU A 9 7.76 -0.21 -2.46
CA LEU A 9 9.13 0.26 -2.63
C LEU A 9 9.19 1.69 -3.18
N SER A 10 8.32 2.06 -4.13
CA SER A 10 8.20 3.44 -4.62
C SER A 10 7.80 4.38 -3.49
N LEU A 11 6.80 4.01 -2.67
CA LEU A 11 6.43 4.78 -1.48
C LEU A 11 7.61 5.00 -0.54
N LYS A 12 8.42 3.96 -0.28
CA LYS A 12 9.63 4.09 0.54
C LYS A 12 10.63 5.07 -0.09
N LYS A 13 10.91 4.94 -1.39
CA LYS A 13 11.84 5.83 -2.10
C LYS A 13 11.38 7.29 -2.05
N MET A 14 10.09 7.54 -2.23
CA MET A 14 9.51 8.88 -2.12
C MET A 14 9.69 9.46 -0.71
N LEU A 15 9.40 8.69 0.33
CA LEU A 15 9.58 9.13 1.73
C LEU A 15 11.06 9.39 2.07
N ASP A 16 11.96 8.54 1.56
CA ASP A 16 13.41 8.71 1.70
C ASP A 16 13.88 9.99 0.97
N TYR A 17 13.41 10.24 -0.26
CA TYR A 17 13.71 11.44 -1.04
C TYR A 17 13.26 12.73 -0.34
N LEU A 18 12.08 12.70 0.28
CA LEU A 18 11.52 13.83 1.04
C LEU A 18 12.16 13.99 2.44
N ASN A 19 13.13 13.16 2.81
CA ASN A 19 13.77 13.15 4.12
C ASN A 19 12.78 13.02 5.31
N ILE A 20 11.63 12.36 5.09
CA ILE A 20 10.61 12.19 6.12
C ILE A 20 11.00 11.01 7.02
N LYS A 21 11.12 11.25 8.33
CA LYS A 21 11.50 10.22 9.32
C LYS A 21 10.32 9.60 10.06
N GLN A 22 9.24 10.36 10.21
CA GLN A 22 7.99 9.93 10.85
C GLN A 22 6.79 10.77 10.40
N ILE A 23 5.60 10.18 10.44
CA ILE A 23 4.32 10.86 10.14
C ILE A 23 3.34 10.49 11.24
N GLY A 24 2.69 11.48 11.86
CA GLY A 24 1.69 11.23 12.91
C GLY A 24 2.21 10.37 14.08
N GLY A 25 3.50 10.52 14.45
CA GLY A 25 4.16 9.71 15.48
C GLY A 25 4.59 8.30 15.02
N LEU A 26 4.26 7.89 13.80
CA LEU A 26 4.67 6.60 13.25
C LEU A 26 6.00 6.71 12.49
N LYS A 27 6.96 5.85 12.85
CA LYS A 27 8.22 5.70 12.10
C LYS A 27 7.94 5.20 10.68
N ILE A 28 8.73 5.64 9.69
CA ILE A 28 8.58 5.18 8.29
C ILE A 28 8.63 3.65 8.18
N LYS A 29 9.50 2.97 8.93
CA LYS A 29 9.56 1.49 8.94
C LYS A 29 8.20 0.85 9.27
N THR A 30 7.43 1.44 10.18
CA THR A 30 6.09 0.98 10.55
C THR A 30 5.11 1.24 9.42
N ILE A 31 5.12 2.44 8.84
CA ILE A 31 4.28 2.81 7.70
C ILE A 31 4.50 1.84 6.53
N ILE A 32 5.76 1.60 6.14
CA ILE A 32 6.10 0.67 5.05
C ILE A 32 5.65 -0.76 5.37
N ARG A 33 5.74 -1.21 6.62
CA ARG A 33 5.27 -2.53 7.04
C ARG A 33 3.75 -2.64 6.94
N LEU A 34 3.01 -1.61 7.33
CA LEU A 34 1.56 -1.54 7.21
C LEU A 34 1.12 -1.47 5.74
N SER A 35 1.77 -0.64 4.92
CA SER A 35 1.48 -0.56 3.49
C SER A 35 1.69 -1.89 2.79
N ARG A 36 2.77 -2.62 3.12
CA ARG A 36 2.98 -3.99 2.62
C ARG A 36 1.89 -4.95 3.07
N PHE A 37 1.46 -4.85 4.33
CA PHE A 37 0.39 -5.68 4.85
C PHE A 37 -0.91 -5.46 4.09
N VAL A 38 -1.32 -4.21 3.89
CA VAL A 38 -2.55 -3.87 3.16
C VAL A 38 -2.48 -4.31 1.70
N MET A 39 -1.36 -4.04 1.02
CA MET A 39 -1.20 -4.43 -0.40
C MET A 39 -1.21 -5.95 -0.59
N LYS A 40 -0.68 -6.73 0.36
CA LYS A 40 -0.69 -8.20 0.30
C LYS A 40 -2.02 -8.82 0.75
N ASN A 41 -2.67 -8.25 1.75
CA ASN A 41 -3.91 -8.77 2.34
C ASN A 41 -5.11 -7.97 1.86
N ASN A 42 -5.19 -7.81 0.53
CA ASN A 42 -6.23 -7.04 -0.11
C ASN A 42 -7.40 -7.96 -0.48
N TYR A 43 -8.49 -7.87 0.29
CA TYR A 43 -9.68 -8.68 0.11
C TYR A 43 -10.90 -7.82 -0.20
N PHE A 44 -11.79 -8.31 -1.04
CA PHE A 44 -13.09 -7.70 -1.31
C PHE A 44 -14.18 -8.75 -1.25
N SER A 45 -15.41 -8.31 -0.98
CA SER A 45 -16.58 -9.18 -0.97
C SER A 45 -17.46 -8.91 -2.19
N TYR A 46 -17.99 -9.98 -2.77
CA TYR A 46 -18.97 -9.91 -3.86
C TYR A 46 -19.85 -11.16 -3.81
N ASN A 47 -21.17 -11.00 -3.96
CA ASN A 47 -22.13 -12.09 -3.93
C ASN A 47 -21.94 -13.07 -2.73
N SER A 48 -21.79 -12.52 -1.53
CA SER A 48 -21.56 -13.27 -0.28
C SER A 48 -20.29 -14.14 -0.26
N GLN A 49 -19.33 -13.89 -1.15
CA GLN A 49 -18.03 -14.55 -1.19
C GLN A 49 -16.90 -13.54 -1.00
N TYR A 50 -15.78 -14.01 -0.44
CA TYR A 50 -14.56 -13.23 -0.28
C TYR A 50 -13.56 -13.58 -1.37
N TYR A 51 -12.95 -12.56 -1.96
CA TYR A 51 -11.95 -12.71 -3.00
C TYR A 51 -10.66 -12.03 -2.57
N HIS A 52 -9.54 -12.73 -2.80
CA HIS A 52 -8.22 -12.19 -2.58
C HIS A 52 -7.67 -11.60 -3.87
N GLN A 53 -7.33 -10.32 -3.86
CA GLN A 53 -6.68 -9.70 -5.00
C GLN A 53 -5.19 -10.04 -5.01
N ILE A 54 -4.83 -11.00 -5.86
CA ILE A 54 -3.44 -11.47 -6.04
C ILE A 54 -2.56 -10.53 -6.87
N ARG A 55 -3.18 -9.59 -7.58
CA ARG A 55 -2.55 -8.74 -8.59
C ARG A 55 -3.17 -7.35 -8.56
N GLY A 56 -2.36 -6.31 -8.34
CA GLY A 56 -2.88 -4.95 -8.16
C GLY A 56 -3.22 -4.60 -6.72
N GLY A 57 -3.76 -3.39 -6.54
CA GLY A 57 -4.48 -2.96 -5.34
C GLY A 57 -5.98 -2.74 -5.65
N ALA A 58 -6.82 -2.76 -4.63
CA ALA A 58 -8.27 -2.56 -4.78
C ALA A 58 -8.52 -1.09 -5.10
N MET A 59 -9.23 -0.79 -6.18
CA MET A 59 -9.38 0.58 -6.68
C MET A 59 -10.11 1.53 -5.71
N GLY A 60 -10.90 1.01 -4.77
CA GLY A 60 -11.53 1.80 -3.69
C GLY A 60 -10.68 1.95 -2.42
N SER A 61 -9.50 1.35 -2.37
CA SER A 61 -8.63 1.43 -1.19
C SER A 61 -7.94 2.81 -1.14
N PRO A 62 -8.00 3.53 -0.01
CA PRO A 62 -7.32 4.82 0.15
C PRO A 62 -5.82 4.75 -0.12
N LEU A 63 -5.19 3.60 0.20
CA LEU A 63 -3.75 3.40 -0.01
C LEU A 63 -3.40 3.17 -1.48
N THR A 64 -4.26 2.47 -2.23
CA THR A 64 -3.94 2.04 -3.60
C THR A 64 -3.72 3.23 -4.52
N LEU A 65 -4.53 4.29 -4.37
CA LEU A 65 -4.38 5.51 -5.16
C LEU A 65 -3.04 6.21 -4.86
N THR A 66 -2.66 6.34 -3.59
CA THR A 66 -1.36 6.92 -3.23
C THR A 66 -0.23 6.12 -3.82
N VAL A 67 -0.24 4.80 -3.65
CA VAL A 67 0.82 3.90 -4.15
C VAL A 67 0.90 3.91 -5.69
N ALA A 68 -0.22 4.12 -6.38
CA ALA A 68 -0.25 4.23 -7.84
C ALA A 68 0.47 5.49 -8.37
N ASN A 69 0.60 6.53 -7.54
CA ASN A 69 1.17 7.83 -7.90
C ASN A 69 2.55 8.09 -7.26
N CYS A 70 3.13 7.09 -6.58
CA CYS A 70 4.47 7.17 -5.97
C CYS A 70 5.60 6.84 -6.95
#